data_AF-A0YWM0-F1
#
_entry.id   AF-A0YWM0-F1
#
_cell.length_a   1.000
_cell.length_b   1.000
_cell.length_c   1.000
_cell.angle_alpha   90.00
_cell.angle_beta   90.00
_cell.angle_gamma   90.00
#
_symmetry.space_group_name_H-M   'P 1'
#
loop_
_entity.id
_entity.type
_entity.pdbx_description
1 polymer ?
#
loop_
_entity_poly.entity_id
_entity_poly.type
_entity_poly.pdbx_seq_one_letter_code
_entity_poly.pdbx_strand_id
1 'polypeptide(L)' 'MFASASELSNFDQGPDDNDWAGIDIFRLDDKGKIVEHWDVLQTIPEASANDNTMF' A
#
# COMPACT_ATOMS: atom_id res chain seq x y z
N MET A 1 4.15 -9.52 13.78
CA MET A 1 4.16 -8.92 12.42
C MET A 1 2.72 -8.52 12.11
N PHE A 2 2.52 -7.30 11.63
CA PHE A 2 1.20 -6.75 11.27
C PHE A 2 1.27 -6.28 9.81
N ALA A 3 0.26 -6.57 9.01
CA ALA A 3 0.17 -6.13 7.62
C ALA A 3 -1.17 -5.43 7.38
N SER A 4 -1.17 -4.33 6.63
CA SER A 4 -2.34 -3.55 6.27
C SER A 4 -2.34 -3.29 4.77
N ALA A 5 -3.47 -3.47 4.10
CA ALA A 5 -3.68 -3.02 2.71
C ALA A 5 -4.48 -1.72 2.71
N SER A 6 -4.14 -0.79 1.83
CA SER A 6 -4.82 0.50 1.70
C SER A 6 -4.86 1.01 0.26
N GLU A 7 -5.86 1.83 -0.04
CA GLU A 7 -5.93 2.65 -1.24
C GLU A 7 -5.54 4.08 -0.88
N LEU A 8 -4.64 4.67 -1.66
CA LEU A 8 -4.04 5.98 -1.39
C LEU A 8 -4.20 6.86 -2.63
N SER A 9 -5.10 7.86 -2.53
CA SER A 9 -5.27 8.88 -3.57
C SER A 9 -4.16 9.93 -3.50
N ASN A 10 -3.57 10.27 -4.64
CA ASN A 10 -2.65 11.40 -4.81
C ASN A 10 -1.40 11.29 -3.91
N PHE A 11 -0.93 10.05 -3.69
CA PHE A 11 0.16 9.75 -2.75
C PHE A 11 1.50 10.41 -3.12
N ASP A 12 1.84 10.43 -4.42
CA ASP A 12 3.02 11.11 -4.94
C ASP A 12 2.54 12.19 -5.92
N GLN A 13 2.63 13.46 -5.51
CA GLN A 13 2.07 14.65 -6.18
C GLN A 13 2.85 15.03 -7.47
N GLY A 14 3.24 14.02 -8.25
CA GLY A 14 3.75 14.18 -9.60
C GLY A 14 2.66 14.71 -10.55
N PRO A 15 2.99 14.90 -11.84
CA PRO A 15 2.04 15.43 -12.83
C PRO A 15 0.83 14.52 -13.09
N ASP A 16 0.90 13.26 -12.65
CA ASP A 16 -0.13 12.25 -12.85
C ASP A 16 -0.87 12.01 -11.52
N ASP A 17 -2.16 12.36 -11.48
CA ASP A 17 -3.06 12.20 -10.34
C ASP A 17 -3.49 10.73 -10.20
N ASN A 18 -2.53 9.87 -9.86
CA ASN A 18 -2.73 8.41 -9.81
C ASN A 18 -3.18 7.96 -8.41
N ASP A 19 -4.13 7.03 -8.38
CA ASP A 19 -4.46 6.25 -7.19
C ASP A 19 -3.50 5.07 -7.03
N TRP A 20 -3.18 4.73 -5.78
CA TRP A 20 -2.21 3.70 -5.43
C TRP A 20 -2.82 2.63 -4.54
N ALA A 21 -2.51 1.37 -4.82
CA ALA A 21 -2.68 0.26 -3.90
C ALA A 21 -1.38 0.05 -3.12
N GLY A 22 -1.48 0.10 -1.80
CA GLY A 22 -0.35 -0.04 -0.89
C GLY A 22 -0.52 -1.21 0.07
N ILE A 23 0.60 -1.86 0.40
CA ILE A 23 0.67 -2.75 1.56
C ILE A 23 1.76 -2.23 2.49
N ASP A 24 1.39 -2.06 3.76
CA ASP A 24 2.31 -1.81 4.85
C ASP A 24 2.56 -3.08 5.65
N ILE A 25 3.82 -3.33 5.98
CA ILE A 25 4.24 -4.42 6.85
C ILE A 25 5.04 -3.84 8.02
N PHE A 26 4.67 -4.22 9.24
CA PHE A 26 5.32 -3.78 10.45
C PHE A 26 5.84 -4.97 11.28
N ARG A 27 7.08 -4.85 11.74
CA ARG A 27 7.61 -5.68 12.83
C ARG A 27 7.50 -4.91 14.13
N LEU A 28 6.98 -5.59 15.15
CA LEU A 28 6.79 -5.02 16.49
C LEU A 28 7.77 -5.67 17.47
N ASP A 29 8.22 -4.92 18.47
CA ASP A 29 8.91 -5.46 19.63
C ASP A 29 7.92 -6.07 20.65
N ASP A 30 8.44 -6.66 21.73
CA ASP A 30 7.65 -7.29 22.79
C ASP A 30 6.73 -6.31 23.55
N LYS A 31 6.95 -5.00 23.40
CA LYS A 31 6.13 -3.94 23.99
C LYS A 31 5.11 -3.37 23.00
N GLY A 32 5.00 -3.96 21.81
CA GLY A 32 4.09 -3.56 20.75
C GLY A 32 4.51 -2.27 20.03
N LYS A 33 5.79 -1.88 20.08
CA LYS A 33 6.32 -0.74 19.32
C LYS A 33 6.81 -1.19 17.95
N ILE A 34 6.54 -0.38 16.94
CA ILE A 34 7.05 -0.59 15.59
C ILE A 34 8.57 -0.38 15.62
N VAL A 35 9.32 -1.39 15.18
CA VAL A 35 10.79 -1.39 15.11
C VAL A 35 11.31 -1.61 13.70
N GLU A 36 10.42 -1.93 12.76
CA GLU A 36 10.72 -2.04 11.33
C GLU A 36 9.43 -1.85 10.53
N HIS A 37 9.55 -1.18 9.39
CA HIS A 37 8.46 -0.90 8.45
C HIS A 37 8.96 -1.15 7.04
N TRP A 38 8.14 -1.83 6.25
CA TRP A 38 8.31 -2.00 4.82
C TRP A 38 6.99 -1.67 4.13
N ASP A 39 7.08 -1.02 2.99
CA ASP A 39 5.95 -0.77 2.12
C ASP A 39 6.20 -1.32 0.70
N VAL A 40 5.10 -1.59 0.01
CA VAL A 40 5.06 -1.74 -1.44
C VAL A 40 3.91 -0.90 -1.94
N LEU A 41 4.16 -0.10 -2.97
CA LEU A 41 3.18 0.76 -3.63
C LEU A 41 3.09 0.39 -5.10
N GLN A 42 1.87 0.24 -5.58
CA GLN A 42 1.55 -0.01 -6.99
C GLN A 42 0.48 0.96 -7.45
N THR A 43 0.71 1.63 -8.59
CA THR A 43 -0.33 2.43 -9.24
C THR A 43 -1.51 1.54 -9.63
N ILE A 44 -2.73 1.97 -9.33
CA ILE A 44 -3.93 1.26 -9.75
C ILE A 44 -4.04 1.39 -11.28
N PRO A 45 -4.01 0.28 -12.04
CA PRO A 45 -4.12 0.36 -13.49
C PRO A 45 -5.57 0.67 -13.90
N GLU A 46 -5.74 1.37 -15.02
CA GLU A 46 -7.08 1.61 -15.60
C GLU A 46 -7.81 0.30 -15.97
N ALA A 47 -7.05 -0.74 -16.34
CA ALA A 47 -7.58 -2.05 -16.70
C ALA A 47 -6.77 -3.18 -16.06
N SER A 48 -7.47 -4.10 -15.38
CA SER A 48 -6.90 -5.33 -14.83
C SER A 48 -6.85 -6.44 -15.87
N ALA A 49 -5.80 -7.26 -15.82
CA ALA A 49 -5.69 -8.48 -16.63
C ALA A 49 -6.54 -9.65 -16.09
N ASN A 50 -7.22 -9.46 -14.95
CA ASN A 50 -8.08 -10.43 -14.31
C ASN A 50 -9.35 -9.73 -13.79
N ASP A 51 -10.37 -10.51 -13.43
CA ASP A 51 -11.70 -9.99 -13.08
C ASP A 51 -11.85 -9.56 -11.61
N ASN A 52 -10.81 -9.71 -10.77
CA ASN A 52 -10.89 -9.33 -9.36
C ASN A 52 -10.54 -7.85 -9.16
N THR A 53 -11.08 -7.29 -8.09
CA THR A 53 -10.67 -5.99 -7.54
C THR A 53 -9.27 -6.07 -6.93
N MET A 54 -8.63 -4.92 -6.73
CA MET A 54 -7.33 -4.84 -6.04
C MET A 54 -7.44 -5.11 -4.52
N PHE A 55 -8.66 -5.09 -3.97
CA PHE A 55 -8.99 -5.29 -2.55
C PHE A 55 -10.19 -6.22 -2.36
#